data_AF-A0A3R6IIP9-F1
#
_entry.id   AF-A0A3R6IIP9-F1
#
_cell.length_a   1.000
_cell.length_b   1.000
_cell.length_c   1.000
_cell.angle_alpha   90.00
_cell.angle_beta   90.00
_cell.angle_gamma   90.00
#
_symmetry.space_group_name_H-M   'P 1'
#
loop_
_entity.id
_entity.type
_entity.pdbx_description
1 polymer ?
#
loop_
_entity_poly.entity_id
_entity_poly.type
_entity_poly.pdbx_seq_one_letter_code
_entity_poly.pdbx_strand_id
1 'polypeptide(L)'
;MCKEKRHNRKYTEEFRILVVKEYLSGGISKNALCKKHSIPQMVTLNSWLRKFVGDEQKENSMKKRESSNSETEEITRLKRELKEAKLALYQERMRADAHDTMIDVAEEMFKIPIRKKAGTKQ
;
A
#
# COMPACT_ATOMS: atom_id res chain seq x y z
N MET A 1 43.37 -33.59 -7.42
CA MET A 1 42.04 -33.79 -8.05
C MET A 1 41.75 -32.62 -8.98
N CYS A 2 41.95 -32.80 -10.29
CA CYS A 2 41.77 -31.73 -11.29
C CYS A 2 40.28 -31.49 -11.53
N LYS A 3 39.78 -30.27 -11.28
CA LYS A 3 38.39 -29.90 -11.53
C LYS A 3 38.19 -29.73 -13.04
N GLU A 4 37.34 -30.57 -13.62
CA GLU A 4 36.97 -30.55 -15.04
C GLU A 4 36.34 -29.20 -15.42
N LYS A 5 36.82 -28.62 -16.53
CA LYS A 5 36.38 -27.29 -16.99
C LYS A 5 34.94 -27.40 -17.53
N ARG A 6 34.01 -26.76 -16.83
CA ARG A 6 32.60 -26.68 -17.24
C ARG A 6 32.47 -25.98 -18.59
N HIS A 7 31.85 -26.64 -19.56
CA HIS A 7 31.51 -26.05 -20.85
C HIS A 7 30.44 -24.96 -20.67
N ASN A 8 30.71 -23.74 -21.13
CA ASN A 8 29.76 -22.63 -21.04
C ASN A 8 28.60 -22.85 -22.01
N ARG A 9 27.41 -23.21 -21.49
CA ARG A 9 26.18 -23.18 -22.28
C ARG A 9 25.92 -21.75 -22.78
N LYS A 10 25.84 -21.58 -24.10
CA LYS A 10 25.50 -20.31 -24.72
C LYS A 10 23.98 -20.14 -24.66
N TYR A 11 23.51 -19.15 -23.90
CA TYR A 11 22.10 -18.74 -23.90
C TYR A 11 21.88 -17.70 -25.01
N THR A 12 20.78 -17.83 -25.75
CA THR A 12 20.32 -16.82 -26.71
C THR A 12 19.92 -15.53 -25.98
N GLU A 13 20.04 -14.38 -26.66
CA GLU A 13 19.72 -13.08 -26.03
C GLU A 13 18.22 -12.99 -25.67
N GLU A 14 17.34 -13.53 -26.52
CA GLU A 14 15.90 -13.59 -26.29
C GLU A 14 15.54 -14.28 -24.97
N PHE A 15 16.19 -15.41 -24.69
CA PHE A 15 15.99 -16.15 -23.44
C PHE A 15 16.40 -15.32 -22.23
N ARG A 16 17.54 -14.61 -22.30
CA ARG A 16 18.00 -13.76 -21.20
C ARG A 16 17.00 -12.63 -20.93
N ILE A 17 16.48 -12.01 -21.98
CA ILE A 17 15.48 -10.93 -21.86
C ILE A 17 14.19 -11.46 -21.23
N LEU A 18 13.72 -12.64 -21.64
CA LEU A 18 12.52 -13.27 -21.06
C LEU A 18 12.68 -13.49 -19.56
N VAL A 19 13.79 -14.07 -19.14
CA VAL A 19 14.09 -14.35 -17.73
C VAL A 19 14.18 -13.04 -16.92
N VAL A 20 14.79 -11.99 -17.46
CA VAL A 20 14.87 -10.68 -16.81
C VAL A 20 13.49 -10.01 -16.69
N LYS A 21 12.65 -10.08 -17.73
CA LYS A 21 11.27 -9.55 -17.68
C LYS A 21 10.43 -10.25 -16.60
N GLU A 22 10.54 -11.57 -16.49
CA GLU A 22 9.84 -12.34 -15.46
C GLU A 22 10.32 -11.99 -14.03
N TYR A 23 11.60 -11.66 -13.87
CA TYR A 23 12.12 -11.14 -12.61
C TYR A 23 11.53 -9.76 -12.27
N LEU A 24 11.43 -8.86 -13.25
CA LEU A 24 10.91 -7.51 -13.07
C LEU A 24 9.40 -7.47 -12.80
N SER A 25 8.62 -8.46 -13.28
CA SER A 25 7.19 -8.56 -12.96
C SER A 25 6.88 -8.87 -11.48
N GLY A 26 7.90 -9.17 -10.66
CA GLY A 26 7.79 -9.04 -9.20
C GLY A 26 7.11 -10.19 -8.44
N GLY A 27 7.17 -11.43 -8.96
CA GLY A 27 6.51 -12.59 -8.32
C GLY A 27 7.42 -13.73 -7.87
N ILE A 28 8.71 -13.74 -8.23
CA ILE A 28 9.60 -14.89 -8.05
C ILE A 28 10.98 -14.44 -7.57
N SER A 29 11.53 -15.12 -6.55
CA SER A 29 12.89 -14.87 -6.08
C SER A 29 13.94 -15.31 -7.09
N LYS A 30 15.13 -14.70 -7.08
CA LYS A 30 16.26 -15.09 -7.96
C LYS A 30 16.56 -16.59 -7.90
N ASN A 31 16.48 -17.18 -6.71
CA ASN A 31 16.68 -18.61 -6.48
C ASN A 31 15.62 -19.48 -7.17
N ALA A 32 14.35 -19.12 -7.03
CA ALA A 32 13.26 -19.82 -7.69
C ALA A 32 13.33 -19.67 -9.22
N LEU A 33 13.75 -18.50 -9.72
CA LEU A 33 13.88 -18.23 -11.15
C LEU A 33 14.96 -19.10 -11.82
N CYS A 34 16.14 -19.25 -11.21
CA CYS A 34 17.15 -20.15 -11.76
C CYS A 34 16.75 -21.62 -11.71
N LYS A 35 15.99 -22.03 -10.68
CA LYS A 35 15.45 -23.40 -10.63
C LYS A 35 14.46 -23.63 -11.79
N LYS A 36 13.55 -22.68 -12.02
CA LYS A 36 12.56 -22.73 -13.10
C LYS A 36 13.21 -22.81 -14.48
N HIS A 37 14.22 -21.99 -14.72
CA HIS A 37 14.92 -21.87 -16.00
C HIS A 37 16.17 -22.77 -16.11
N SER A 38 16.38 -23.68 -15.16
CA SER A 38 17.54 -24.60 -15.10
C SER A 38 18.90 -23.90 -15.25
N ILE A 39 19.03 -22.71 -14.67
CA ILE A 39 20.26 -21.93 -14.68
C ILE A 39 21.18 -22.46 -13.56
N PRO A 40 22.37 -22.99 -13.87
CA PRO A 40 23.21 -23.67 -12.87
C PRO A 40 23.76 -22.76 -11.77
N GLN A 41 23.94 -21.47 -12.07
CA GLN A 41 24.59 -20.52 -11.17
C GLN A 41 23.84 -19.19 -11.11
N MET A 42 23.60 -18.70 -9.89
CA MET A 42 23.05 -17.35 -9.64
C MET A 42 23.89 -16.24 -10.27
N VAL A 43 25.20 -16.47 -10.38
CA VAL A 43 26.15 -15.50 -10.96
C VAL A 43 25.79 -15.19 -12.41
N THR A 44 25.31 -16.18 -13.16
CA THR A 44 24.87 -16.01 -14.55
C THR A 44 23.64 -15.11 -14.63
N LEU A 45 22.64 -15.34 -13.79
CA LEU A 45 21.44 -14.49 -13.72
C LEU A 45 21.81 -13.05 -13.28
N ASN A 46 22.66 -12.90 -12.27
CA ASN A 46 23.13 -11.58 -11.81
C ASN A 46 23.90 -10.83 -12.90
N SER A 47 24.68 -11.53 -13.74
CA SER A 47 25.36 -10.93 -14.88
C SER A 47 24.36 -10.40 -15.92
N TRP A 48 23.27 -11.12 -16.20
CA TRP A 48 22.21 -10.65 -17.09
C TRP A 48 21.47 -9.47 -16.48
N LEU A 49 21.06 -9.55 -15.21
CA LEU A 49 20.42 -8.43 -14.51
C LEU A 49 21.31 -7.18 -14.53
N ARG A 50 22.61 -7.32 -14.31
CA ARG A 50 23.56 -6.20 -14.41
C ARG A 50 23.62 -5.61 -15.81
N LYS A 51 23.55 -6.45 -16.85
CA LYS A 51 23.60 -6.02 -18.26
C LYS A 51 22.30 -5.34 -18.72
N PHE A 52 21.15 -5.85 -18.29
CA PHE A 52 19.83 -5.42 -18.80
C PHE A 52 19.09 -4.43 -17.90
N VAL A 53 19.29 -4.49 -16.57
CA VAL A 53 18.58 -3.66 -15.58
C VAL A 53 19.45 -2.49 -15.11
N GLY A 54 20.77 -2.55 -15.29
CA GLY A 54 21.67 -1.48 -14.84
C GLY A 54 21.65 -1.26 -13.32
N ASP A 55 22.32 -0.22 -12.84
CA ASP A 55 22.44 0.12 -11.40
C ASP A 55 21.10 0.52 -10.73
N GLU A 56 19.97 0.53 -11.46
CA GLU A 56 18.64 0.89 -10.95
C GLU A 56 18.19 0.02 -9.75
N GLN A 57 18.68 -1.23 -9.66
CA GLN A 57 18.37 -2.12 -8.53
C GLN A 57 19.14 -1.78 -7.24
N LYS A 58 20.30 -1.09 -7.30
CA LYS A 58 21.01 -0.66 -6.08
C LYS A 58 20.21 0.41 -5.33
N GLU A 59 19.51 1.27 -6.08
CA GLU A 59 18.75 2.37 -5.52
C GLU A 59 17.51 1.88 -4.73
N ASN A 60 16.80 0.87 -5.25
CA ASN A 60 15.60 0.32 -4.59
C ASN A 60 15.88 -0.46 -3.30
N SER A 61 17.07 -1.03 -3.13
CA SER A 61 17.44 -1.72 -1.88
C SER A 61 17.79 -0.78 -0.72
N MET A 62 18.23 0.45 -1.02
CA MET A 62 18.52 1.47 0.00
C MET A 62 17.30 2.34 0.29
N LYS A 63 16.56 2.79 -0.73
CA LYS A 63 15.35 3.60 -0.55
C LYS A 63 14.25 2.89 0.26
N LYS A 64 14.10 1.57 0.13
CA LYS A 64 13.04 0.79 0.80
C LYS A 64 13.19 0.70 2.33
N ARG A 65 14.33 1.04 2.92
CA ARG A 65 14.54 0.91 4.38
C ARG A 65 14.29 2.21 5.15
N GLU A 66 14.52 3.35 4.52
CA GLU A 66 14.32 4.67 5.15
C GLU A 66 12.94 5.25 4.82
N SER A 67 12.43 5.06 3.60
CA SER A 67 11.09 5.56 3.22
C SER A 67 9.96 4.78 3.91
N SER A 68 10.14 3.47 4.13
CA SER A 68 9.09 2.63 4.70
C SER A 68 8.75 2.99 6.13
N ASN A 69 9.70 3.47 6.94
CA ASN A 69 9.43 3.76 8.34
C ASN A 69 8.68 5.09 8.51
N SER A 70 9.09 6.16 7.80
CA SER A 70 8.39 7.45 7.79
C SER A 70 6.97 7.32 7.21
N GLU A 71 6.81 6.63 6.07
CA GLU A 71 5.50 6.40 5.48
C GLU A 71 4.60 5.59 6.41
N THR A 72 5.13 4.59 7.12
CA THR A 72 4.33 3.84 8.11
C THR A 72 3.89 4.72 9.27
N GLU A 73 4.76 5.58 9.78
CA GLU A 73 4.43 6.51 10.87
C GLU A 73 3.38 7.52 10.42
N GLU A 74 3.52 8.11 9.24
CA GLU A 74 2.54 9.02 8.64
C GLU A 74 1.20 8.33 8.42
N ILE A 75 1.18 7.10 7.89
CA ILE A 75 -0.05 6.31 7.72
C ILE A 75 -0.72 6.07 9.07
N THR A 76 0.03 5.76 10.12
CA THR A 76 -0.54 5.54 11.46
C THR A 76 -1.12 6.82 12.04
N ARG A 77 -0.44 7.96 11.85
CA ARG A 77 -0.90 9.28 12.28
C ARG A 77 -2.17 9.69 11.56
N LEU A 78 -2.19 9.61 10.23
CA LEU A 78 -3.35 9.95 9.41
C LEU A 78 -4.57 9.08 9.76
N LYS A 79 -4.37 7.79 10.03
CA LYS A 79 -5.46 6.90 10.48
C LYS A 79 -6.04 7.33 11.83
N ARG A 80 -5.21 7.81 12.75
CA ARG A 80 -5.65 8.32 14.06
C ARG A 80 -6.49 9.57 13.90
N GLU A 81 -5.99 10.55 13.16
CA GLU A 81 -6.69 11.82 12.88
C GLU A 81 -8.05 11.55 12.21
N LEU A 82 -8.09 10.64 11.23
CA LEU A 82 -9.32 10.25 10.54
C LEU A 82 -10.33 9.62 11.51
N LYS A 83 -9.88 8.77 12.44
CA LYS A 83 -10.73 8.16 13.46
C LYS A 83 -11.30 9.22 14.43
N GLU A 84 -10.46 10.14 14.90
CA GLU A 84 -10.86 11.22 15.81
C GLU A 84 -11.87 12.16 15.16
N ALA A 85 -11.60 12.62 13.93
CA ALA A 85 -12.51 13.47 13.18
C ALA A 85 -13.88 12.80 12.96
N LYS A 86 -13.91 11.50 12.65
CA LYS A 86 -15.15 10.73 12.52
C LYS A 86 -15.92 10.62 13.84
N LEU A 87 -15.22 10.39 14.95
CA LEU A 87 -15.84 10.31 16.27
C LEU A 87 -16.46 11.65 16.67
N ALA A 88 -15.75 12.76 16.44
CA ALA A 88 -16.26 14.10 16.69
C ALA A 88 -17.54 14.37 15.88
N LEU A 89 -17.54 14.05 14.58
CA LEU A 89 -18.73 14.16 13.73
C LEU A 89 -19.90 13.33 14.25
N TYR A 90 -19.63 12.10 14.71
CA TYR A 90 -20.66 11.24 15.28
C TYR A 90 -21.25 11.82 16.57
N GLN A 91 -20.40 12.34 17.46
CA GLN A 91 -20.82 12.97 18.70
C GLN A 91 -21.66 14.22 18.46
N GLU A 92 -21.24 15.10 17.55
CA GLU A 92 -21.99 16.30 17.21
C GLU A 92 -23.36 15.96 16.61
N ARG A 93 -23.44 14.94 15.75
CA ARG A 93 -24.71 14.45 15.23
C ARG A 93 -25.61 13.92 16.34
N MET A 94 -25.10 13.04 17.20
CA MET A 94 -25.89 12.52 18.32
C MET A 94 -26.34 13.63 19.27
N ARG A 95 -25.50 14.65 19.48
CA ARG A 95 -25.84 15.81 20.30
C ARG A 95 -27.00 16.60 19.68
N ALA A 96 -26.98 16.83 18.37
CA ALA A 96 -28.07 17.48 17.67
C ALA A 96 -29.38 16.66 17.79
N ASP A 97 -29.31 15.36 17.52
CA ASP A 97 -30.46 14.46 17.64
C ASP A 97 -31.02 14.46 19.08
N ALA A 98 -30.14 14.43 20.09
CA ALA A 98 -30.53 14.52 21.50
C ALA A 98 -31.22 15.85 21.84
N HIS A 99 -30.71 16.98 21.33
CA HIS A 99 -31.35 18.28 21.51
C HIS A 99 -32.73 18.33 20.88
N ASP A 100 -32.90 17.78 19.68
CA ASP A 100 -34.20 17.70 19.00
C ASP A 100 -35.19 16.89 19.84
N THR A 101 -34.78 15.71 20.34
CA THR A 101 -35.66 14.90 21.21
C THR A 101 -36.02 15.60 22.52
N MET A 102 -35.10 16.38 23.09
CA MET A 102 -35.35 17.15 24.31
C MET A 102 -36.36 18.29 24.06
N ILE A 103 -36.31 18.91 22.89
CA ILE A 103 -37.30 19.90 22.47
C ILE A 103 -38.67 19.24 22.36
N ASP A 104 -38.78 18.08 21.70
CA ASP A 104 -40.05 17.36 21.55
C ASP A 104 -40.69 17.02 22.89
N VAL A 105 -39.90 16.45 23.82
CA VAL A 105 -40.36 16.12 25.18
C VAL A 105 -40.83 17.37 25.93
N ALA A 106 -40.10 18.48 25.81
CA ALA A 106 -40.47 19.74 26.47
C ALA A 106 -41.76 20.34 25.90
N GLU A 107 -41.93 20.34 24.57
CA GLU A 107 -43.18 20.79 23.92
C GLU A 107 -44.37 19.91 24.34
N GLU A 108 -44.18 18.60 24.47
CA GLU A 108 -45.21 17.67 24.93
C GLU A 108 -45.60 17.91 26.39
N MET A 109 -44.62 18.04 27.29
CA MET A 109 -44.84 18.18 28.73
C MET A 109 -45.45 19.53 29.11
N PHE A 110 -44.90 20.62 28.56
CA PHE A 110 -45.26 21.98 28.97
C PHE A 110 -46.31 22.63 28.05
N LYS A 111 -46.63 22.02 26.90
CA LYS A 111 -47.61 22.53 25.92
C LYS A 111 -47.30 23.95 25.42
N ILE A 112 -46.03 24.36 25.45
CA ILE A 112 -45.53 25.63 24.94
C ILE A 112 -44.68 25.33 23.70
N PRO A 113 -44.94 25.97 22.54
CA PRO A 113 -44.13 25.76 21.35
C PRO A 113 -42.77 26.44 21.49
N ILE A 114 -41.68 25.69 21.39
CA ILE A 114 -40.29 26.16 21.49
C ILE A 114 -39.72 26.37 20.08
N ARG A 115 -40.03 25.48 19.14
CA ARG A 115 -39.59 25.59 17.75
C ARG A 115 -40.43 26.60 16.98
N LYS A 116 -39.77 27.45 16.18
CA LYS A 116 -40.48 28.33 15.22
C LYS A 116 -41.25 27.48 14.21
N LYS A 117 -42.58 27.57 14.21
CA LYS A 117 -43.41 26.97 13.15
C LYS A 117 -43.06 27.67 11.84
N ALA A 118 -42.74 26.91 10.80
CA ALA A 118 -42.55 27.46 9.46
C ALA A 118 -43.88 28.09 9.02
N GLY A 119 -43.98 29.41 9.17
CA GLY A 119 -45.13 30.19 8.75
C GLY A 119 -45.16 30.27 7.23
N THR A 120 -46.34 29.97 6.68
CA THR A 120 -46.74 30.05 5.26
C THR A 120 -46.35 31.37 4.58
N LYS A 121 -45.84 31.22 3.35
CA LYS A 121 -45.68 32.16 2.21
C LYS A 121 -45.98 33.66 2.42
N GLN A 122 -45.03 34.49 1.99
CA GLN A 122 -45.30 35.64 1.11
C GLN A 122 -44.67 35.30 -0.25
#